data_AF-A0A0S7X289-F1
#
_entry.id   AF-A0A0S7X289-F1
#
_cell.length_a   1.000
_cell.length_b   1.000
_cell.length_c   1.000
_cell.angle_alpha   90.00
_cell.angle_beta   90.00
_cell.angle_gamma   90.00
#
_symmetry.space_group_name_H-M   'P 1'
#
loop_
_entity.id
_entity.type
_entity.pdbx_description
1 polymer ?
#
loop_
_entity_poly.entity_id
_entity_poly.type
_entity_poly.pdbx_seq_one_letter_code
_entity_poly.pdbx_strand_id
1 'polypeptide(L)'
;MIYNSQHGISLYLVVLFMSIVLAMVLGLSTILIGELKITKGLGDSVIAFYAADTGIERILIDRAGPSCPSGIPETSLGEAKYEVIVTPAGGGCNADNCCIKSLGTYNETKRAIEIMY
;
A
#
# COMPACT_ATOMS: atom_id res chain seq x y z
N MET A 1 -66.63 -1.75 29.57
CA MET A 1 -66.26 -2.00 28.16
C MET A 1 -64.95 -1.27 27.89
N ILE A 2 -63.81 -1.97 27.89
CA ILE A 2 -62.52 -1.42 27.47
C ILE A 2 -62.07 -2.33 26.32
N TYR A 3 -62.35 -1.92 25.08
CA TYR A 3 -61.96 -2.65 23.88
C TYR A 3 -61.21 -1.70 22.94
N ASN A 4 -60.11 -2.21 22.39
CA ASN A 4 -59.40 -1.69 21.22
C ASN A 4 -58.51 -0.42 21.35
N SER A 5 -57.31 -0.59 21.90
CA SER A 5 -56.17 0.32 21.63
C SER A 5 -54.84 -0.43 21.35
N GLN A 6 -54.91 -1.66 20.80
CA GLN A 6 -53.71 -2.50 20.56
C GLN A 6 -53.20 -2.50 19.11
N HIS A 7 -53.85 -1.81 18.17
CA HIS A 7 -53.48 -1.87 16.75
C HIS A 7 -52.33 -0.92 16.34
N GLY A 8 -51.90 0.01 17.20
CA GLY A 8 -50.77 0.92 16.92
C GLY A 8 -49.39 0.37 17.33
N ILE A 9 -49.37 -0.62 18.22
CA ILE A 9 -48.12 -1.13 18.83
C ILE A 9 -47.31 -1.98 17.84
N SER A 10 -47.96 -2.70 16.92
CA SER A 10 -47.26 -3.51 15.92
C SER A 10 -46.48 -2.65 14.92
N LEU A 11 -47.02 -1.49 14.54
CA LEU A 11 -46.38 -0.58 13.60
C LEU A 11 -45.14 0.07 14.21
N TYR A 12 -45.19 0.41 15.50
CA TYR A 12 -44.03 0.89 16.24
C TYR A 12 -42.91 -0.16 16.29
N LEU A 13 -43.26 -1.42 16.54
CA LEU A 13 -42.30 -2.53 16.58
C LEU A 13 -41.64 -2.73 15.20
N VAL A 14 -42.39 -2.67 14.10
CA VAL A 14 -41.84 -2.78 12.74
C VAL A 14 -40.86 -1.64 12.44
N VAL A 15 -41.22 -0.40 12.79
CA VAL A 15 -40.34 0.77 12.56
C VAL A 15 -39.05 0.66 13.38
N LEU A 16 -39.15 0.17 14.62
CA LEU A 16 -37.98 -0.07 15.48
C LEU A 16 -37.07 -1.16 14.90
N PHE A 17 -37.62 -2.26 14.38
CA PHE A 17 -36.81 -3.28 13.72
C PHE A 17 -36.17 -2.76 12.42
N MET A 18 -36.90 -1.98 11.62
CA MET A 18 -36.37 -1.38 10.39
C MET A 18 -35.21 -0.41 10.67
N SER A 19 -35.28 0.36 11.75
CA SER A 19 -34.18 1.27 12.12
C SER A 19 -32.93 0.52 12.57
N ILE A 20 -33.08 -0.59 13.30
CA ILE A 20 -31.97 -1.48 13.67
C ILE A 20 -31.31 -2.09 12.43
N VAL A 21 -32.11 -2.63 11.50
CA VAL A 21 -31.60 -3.23 10.27
C VAL A 21 -30.89 -2.19 9.41
N LEU A 22 -31.47 -0.98 9.28
CA LEU A 22 -30.86 0.11 8.53
C LEU A 22 -29.50 0.51 9.12
N ALA A 23 -29.42 0.62 10.46
CA ALA A 23 -28.16 0.93 11.14
C ALA A 23 -27.09 -0.14 10.90
N MET A 24 -27.47 -1.43 10.92
CA MET A 24 -26.56 -2.52 10.60
C MET A 24 -26.05 -2.44 9.16
N VAL A 25 -26.92 -2.19 8.18
CA VAL A 25 -26.53 -2.09 6.76
C VAL A 25 -25.58 -0.92 6.51
N LEU A 26 -25.86 0.24 7.10
CA LEU A 26 -24.99 1.41 6.98
C LEU A 26 -23.64 1.17 7.68
N GLY A 27 -23.65 0.53 8.84
CA GLY A 27 -22.42 0.14 9.56
C GLY A 27 -21.55 -0.83 8.77
N LEU A 28 -22.14 -1.82 8.10
CA LEU A 28 -21.39 -2.74 7.23
C LEU A 28 -20.85 -2.04 5.98
N SER A 29 -21.60 -1.09 5.42
CA SER A 29 -21.18 -0.37 4.22
C SER A 29 -19.90 0.45 4.43
N THR A 30 -19.76 1.08 5.60
CA THR A 30 -18.54 1.86 5.91
C THR A 30 -17.32 0.97 6.10
N ILE A 31 -17.49 -0.20 6.71
CA ILE A 31 -16.42 -1.20 6.87
C ILE A 31 -15.93 -1.68 5.50
N LEU A 32 -16.85 -2.05 4.60
CA LEU A 32 -16.52 -2.54 3.25
C LEU A 32 -15.73 -1.51 2.43
N ILE A 33 -16.10 -0.23 2.52
CA ILE A 33 -15.38 0.85 1.83
C ILE A 33 -13.95 1.00 2.38
N GLY A 34 -13.74 0.78 3.68
CA GLY A 34 -12.41 0.75 4.29
C GLY A 34 -11.53 -0.36 3.71
N GLU A 35 -12.06 -1.58 3.66
CA GLU A 35 -11.36 -2.77 3.14
C GLU A 35 -10.95 -2.63 1.65
N LEU A 36 -11.79 -1.99 0.83
CA LEU A 36 -11.48 -1.73 -0.58
C LEU A 36 -10.27 -0.79 -0.76
N LYS A 37 -10.13 0.21 0.10
CA LYS A 37 -8.96 1.12 0.06
C LYS A 37 -7.67 0.40 0.43
N ILE A 38 -7.72 -0.48 1.42
CA ILE A 38 -6.56 -1.29 1.84
C ILE A 38 -6.14 -2.22 0.69
N THR A 39 -7.10 -2.90 0.06
CA THR A 39 -6.84 -3.82 -1.05
C THR A 39 -6.24 -3.11 -2.26
N LYS A 40 -6.70 -1.89 -2.58
CA LYS A 40 -6.09 -1.06 -3.63
C LYS A 40 -4.63 -0.72 -3.29
N GLY A 41 -4.36 -0.32 -2.05
CA GLY A 41 -2.99 -0.03 -1.59
C GLY A 41 -2.06 -1.25 -1.66
N LEU A 42 -2.59 -2.47 -1.49
CA LEU A 42 -1.81 -3.70 -1.71
C LEU A 42 -1.44 -3.90 -3.18
N GLY A 43 -2.38 -3.65 -4.10
CA GLY A 43 -2.10 -3.71 -5.54
C GLY A 43 -1.03 -2.70 -5.97
N ASP A 44 -1.20 -1.43 -5.57
CA ASP A 44 -0.23 -0.36 -5.85
C ASP A 44 1.15 -0.68 -5.25
N SER A 45 1.17 -1.30 -4.07
CA SER A 45 2.38 -1.75 -3.38
C SER A 45 3.15 -2.83 -4.14
N VAL A 46 2.48 -3.78 -4.80
CA VAL A 46 3.16 -4.82 -5.60
C VAL A 46 3.86 -4.19 -6.79
N ILE A 47 3.21 -3.24 -7.46
CA ILE A 47 3.78 -2.53 -8.62
C ILE A 47 4.97 -1.66 -8.19
N ALA A 48 4.85 -0.93 -7.07
CA ALA A 48 5.96 -0.16 -6.51
C ALA A 48 7.14 -1.07 -6.11
N PHE A 49 6.87 -2.27 -5.57
CA PHE A 49 7.91 -3.24 -5.23
C PHE A 49 8.62 -3.77 -6.48
N TYR A 50 7.87 -4.13 -7.51
CA TYR A 50 8.42 -4.57 -8.79
C TYR A 50 9.31 -3.51 -9.45
N ALA A 51 8.93 -2.24 -9.36
CA ALA A 51 9.75 -1.13 -9.84
C ALA A 51 11.07 -1.00 -9.05
N ALA A 52 11.04 -1.18 -7.72
CA ALA A 52 12.25 -1.18 -6.90
C ALA A 52 13.17 -2.36 -7.24
N ASP A 53 12.61 -3.54 -7.48
CA ASP A 53 13.36 -4.74 -7.86
C ASP A 53 14.05 -4.56 -9.21
N THR A 54 13.34 -4.00 -10.19
CA THR A 54 13.91 -3.64 -11.50
C THR A 54 15.11 -2.69 -11.36
N GLY A 55 15.05 -1.72 -10.45
CA GLY A 55 16.17 -0.82 -10.17
C GLY A 55 17.40 -1.56 -9.64
N ILE A 56 17.19 -2.52 -8.73
CA ILE A 56 18.24 -3.40 -8.20
C ILE A 56 18.84 -4.28 -9.30
N GLU A 57 18.02 -4.95 -10.11
CA GLU A 57 18.53 -5.77 -11.21
C GLU A 57 19.34 -4.93 -12.19
N ARG A 58 18.87 -3.72 -12.51
CA ARG A 58 19.55 -2.83 -13.46
C ARG A 58 20.93 -2.41 -12.99
N ILE A 59 21.08 -2.03 -11.72
CA ILE A 59 22.36 -1.62 -11.15
C ILE A 59 23.33 -2.80 -10.97
N LEU A 60 22.81 -4.00 -10.72
CA LEU A 60 23.63 -5.20 -10.54
C LEU A 60 24.08 -5.82 -11.87
N ILE A 61 23.34 -5.64 -12.97
CA ILE A 61 23.74 -6.11 -14.31
C ILE A 61 25.04 -5.43 -14.76
N ASP A 62 25.18 -4.12 -14.54
CA ASP A 62 26.33 -3.33 -15.01
C ASP A 62 27.52 -3.35 -14.04
N ARG A 63 27.53 -4.33 -13.12
CA ARG A 63 28.55 -4.43 -12.08
C ARG A 63 29.86 -4.96 -12.66
N ALA A 64 30.74 -4.04 -13.04
CA ALA A 64 32.06 -4.35 -13.61
C ALA A 64 33.18 -4.60 -12.58
N GLY A 65 32.91 -4.61 -11.26
CA GLY A 65 33.98 -4.82 -10.25
C GLY A 65 33.59 -4.61 -8.77
N PRO A 66 34.58 -4.49 -7.86
CA PRO A 66 34.38 -4.28 -6.42
C PRO A 66 34.01 -2.84 -6.04
N SER A 67 34.09 -1.89 -6.98
CA SER A 67 33.71 -0.49 -6.77
C SER A 67 32.20 -0.29 -6.75
N CYS A 68 31.72 0.68 -5.97
CA CYS A 68 30.30 1.06 -5.95
C CYS A 68 29.85 1.56 -7.32
N PRO A 69 28.75 1.00 -7.87
CA PRO A 69 28.18 1.51 -9.11
C PRO A 69 27.55 2.90 -8.89
N SER A 70 27.41 3.68 -9.96
CA SER A 70 26.74 4.99 -9.86
C SER A 70 25.24 4.81 -9.67
N GLY A 71 24.65 5.57 -8.75
CA GLY A 71 23.20 5.58 -8.55
C GLY A 71 22.44 5.91 -9.84
N ILE A 72 21.21 5.41 -9.95
CA ILE A 72 20.33 5.64 -11.08
C ILE A 72 19.32 6.72 -10.64
N PRO A 73 19.25 7.89 -11.30
CA PRO A 73 18.25 8.90 -10.99
C PRO A 73 16.84 8.37 -11.28
N GLU A 74 15.81 9.08 -10.80
CA GLU A 74 14.41 8.71 -11.02
C GLU A 74 14.14 8.41 -12.51
N THR A 75 13.84 7.14 -12.79
CA THR A 75 13.61 6.59 -14.13
C THR A 75 12.19 6.04 -14.20
N SER A 76 11.50 6.33 -15.30
CA SER A 76 10.15 5.83 -15.55
C SER A 76 10.21 4.40 -16.10
N LEU A 77 9.36 3.54 -15.55
CA LEU A 77 9.09 2.17 -15.98
C LEU A 77 7.59 2.06 -16.28
N GLY A 78 7.17 2.61 -17.42
CA GLY A 78 5.76 2.78 -17.74
C GLY A 78 5.09 3.80 -16.80
N GLU A 79 4.04 3.38 -16.10
CA GLU A 79 3.35 4.21 -15.09
C GLU A 79 4.05 4.23 -13.73
N ALA A 80 4.97 3.31 -13.49
CA ALA A 80 5.78 3.28 -12.27
C ALA A 80 7.10 4.03 -12.47
N LYS A 81 7.77 4.32 -11.36
CA LYS A 81 9.10 4.95 -11.35
C LYS A 81 10.01 4.23 -10.38
N TYR A 82 11.31 4.26 -10.65
CA TYR A 82 12.31 3.79 -9.70
C TYR A 82 13.51 4.73 -9.64
N GLU A 83 14.16 4.76 -8.48
CA GLU A 83 15.42 5.46 -8.23
C GLU A 83 16.36 4.50 -7.52
N VAL A 84 17.67 4.59 -7.76
CA VAL A 84 18.68 3.79 -7.07
C VAL A 84 19.70 4.72 -6.45
N ILE A 85 19.78 4.68 -5.13
CA ILE A 85 20.73 5.44 -4.32
C ILE A 85 21.83 4.47 -3.90
N VAL A 86 23.08 4.83 -4.21
CA VAL A 86 24.24 4.04 -3.82
C VAL A 86 25.06 4.84 -2.82
N THR A 87 25.30 4.24 -1.66
CA THR A 87 26.09 4.81 -0.57
C THR A 87 27.34 3.95 -0.37
N PRO A 88 28.56 4.52 -0.48
CA PRO A 88 29.78 3.77 -0.19
C PRO A 88 29.88 3.39 1.30
N ALA A 89 30.68 2.36 1.60
CA ALA A 89 30.93 1.92 2.98
C ALA A 89 31.43 3.07 3.87
N GLY A 90 30.91 3.13 5.10
CA GLY A 90 31.10 4.24 6.02
C GLY A 90 29.94 5.24 5.99
N GLY A 91 29.99 6.29 6.83
CA GLY A 91 29.03 7.39 6.82
C GLY A 91 27.54 7.02 6.98
N GLY A 92 27.22 5.85 7.56
CA GLY A 92 25.85 5.34 7.72
C GLY A 92 25.54 4.05 6.95
N CYS A 93 26.46 3.55 6.12
CA CYS A 93 26.38 2.24 5.48
C CYS A 93 27.30 1.23 6.18
N ASN A 94 26.73 0.17 6.77
CA ASN A 94 27.45 -0.92 7.45
C ASN A 94 27.64 -2.14 6.55
N ALA A 95 28.23 -1.94 5.37
CA ALA A 95 28.52 -2.97 4.37
C ALA A 95 30.04 -3.02 4.08
N ASP A 96 30.53 -4.11 3.49
CA ASP A 96 31.98 -4.23 3.21
C ASP A 96 32.40 -3.30 2.06
N ASN A 97 31.50 -3.00 1.12
CA ASN A 97 31.76 -2.10 0.00
C ASN A 97 30.72 -0.99 -0.15
N CYS A 98 29.43 -1.32 -0.30
CA CYS A 98 28.39 -0.37 -0.66
C CYS A 98 27.00 -0.80 -0.17
N CYS A 99 26.15 0.18 0.14
CA CYS A 99 24.72 0.00 0.34
C CYS A 99 23.99 0.52 -0.90
N ILE A 100 23.23 -0.36 -1.53
CA ILE A 100 22.44 -0.06 -2.72
C ILE A 100 20.98 -0.08 -2.30
N LYS A 101 20.32 1.07 -2.39
CA LYS A 101 18.91 1.22 -2.05
C LYS A 101 18.13 1.61 -3.29
N SER A 102 17.26 0.74 -3.77
CA SER A 102 16.30 1.09 -4.80
C SER A 102 14.96 1.47 -4.19
N LEU A 103 14.38 2.58 -4.66
CA LEU A 103 13.04 3.03 -4.33
C LEU A 103 12.16 2.94 -5.56
N GLY A 104 11.08 2.16 -5.48
CA GLY A 104 10.03 2.11 -6.48
C GLY A 104 8.80 2.89 -6.03
N THR A 105 8.17 3.60 -6.97
CA THR A 105 7.01 4.47 -6.73
C THR A 105 5.91 4.18 -7.76
N TYR A 106 4.69 3.98 -7.28
CA TYR A 106 3.49 3.83 -8.10
C TYR A 106 2.27 4.38 -7.35
N ASN A 107 1.46 5.25 -7.96
CA ASN A 107 0.27 5.87 -7.35
C ASN A 107 0.50 6.34 -5.90
N GLU A 108 1.53 7.15 -5.67
CA GLU A 108 1.96 7.65 -4.34
C GLU A 108 2.48 6.59 -3.35
N THR A 109 2.30 5.30 -3.65
CA THR A 109 2.85 4.19 -2.88
C THR A 109 4.33 4.03 -3.19
N LYS A 110 5.15 3.99 -2.14
CA LYS A 110 6.61 3.78 -2.25
C LYS A 110 7.01 2.48 -1.57
N ARG A 111 7.87 1.71 -2.25
CA ARG A 111 8.55 0.54 -1.69
C ARG A 111 10.03 0.66 -1.93
N ALA A 112 10.83 0.12 -1.03
CA ALA A 112 12.28 0.17 -1.15
C ALA A 112 12.87 -1.23 -0.91
N ILE A 113 13.92 -1.53 -1.66
CA ILE A 113 14.75 -2.72 -1.48
C ILE A 113 16.17 -2.22 -1.25
N GLU A 114 16.81 -2.73 -0.21
CA GLU A 114 18.18 -2.38 0.15
C GLU A 114 19.03 -3.63 0.17
N ILE A 115 20.17 -3.57 -0.51
CA ILE A 115 21.21 -4.61 -0.51
C ILE A 115 22.45 -3.99 0.08
N MET A 116 22.99 -4.66 1.10
CA MET A 116 24.25 -4.32 1.74
C MET A 116 25.26 -5.38 1.34
N TYR A 117 26.33 -4.97 0.68
CA TYR A 117 27.44 -5.83 0.29
C TYR A 117 28.77 -5.18 0.64
#